data_AF-A0A318NCY1-F1
#
_entry.id   AF-A0A318NCY1-F1
#
_cell.length_a   1.000
_cell.length_b   1.000
_cell.length_c   1.000
_cell.angle_alpha   90.00
_cell.angle_beta   90.00
_cell.angle_gamma   90.00
#
_symmetry.space_group_name_H-M   'P 1'
#
loop_
_entity.id
_entity.type
_entity.pdbx_description
1 polymer ?
#
loop_
_entity_poly.entity_id
_entity_poly.type
_entity_poly.pdbx_seq_one_letter_code
_entity_poly.pdbx_strand_id
1 'polypeptide(L)'
;MGFFNKKEQKIRKIPPPPPPTASQDDLHDARRLVQDFLVAVGNDARMRVTALAVSRAGGGPKDFESALRNSYSTGDTGMDRPWHWLVAVSREARTAGDVALIAAVALFVNIWDTQLRHKILLADTADMMLGAPPTDVTKEIYSIAVLTLPGPFPSQTVVDNATGSVKIHEVQKKCAIDALGAGIAISPEVRAAAQLILNRQ
;
A
#
# COMPACT_ATOMS: atom_id res chain seq x y z
N MET A 1 52.86 -17.28 18.77
CA MET A 1 52.19 -16.61 17.64
C MET A 1 50.72 -16.93 17.72
N GLY A 2 49.89 -15.94 18.07
CA GLY A 2 48.52 -16.14 18.54
C GLY A 2 47.53 -16.47 17.42
N PHE A 3 46.68 -17.47 17.69
CA PHE A 3 45.53 -17.82 16.87
C PHE A 3 44.45 -16.74 17.01
N PHE A 4 44.14 -16.05 15.92
CA PHE A 4 42.96 -15.18 15.81
C PHE A 4 41.70 -16.04 15.82
N ASN A 5 41.19 -16.30 17.01
CA ASN A 5 39.89 -16.91 17.21
C ASN A 5 38.81 -15.85 16.91
N LYS A 6 38.40 -15.72 15.64
CA LYS A 6 37.19 -14.99 15.26
C LYS A 6 36.01 -15.70 15.93
N LYS A 7 35.64 -15.27 17.14
CA LYS A 7 34.31 -15.52 17.69
C LYS A 7 33.33 -14.86 16.73
N GLU A 8 32.73 -15.65 15.85
CA GLU A 8 31.46 -15.29 15.23
C GLU A 8 30.50 -14.97 16.38
N GLN A 9 30.33 -13.69 16.68
CA GLN A 9 29.18 -13.23 17.44
C GLN A 9 27.97 -13.69 16.65
N LYS A 10 27.34 -14.80 17.08
CA LYS A 10 25.97 -15.12 16.72
C LYS A 10 25.13 -13.93 17.16
N ILE A 11 24.94 -12.96 16.27
CA ILE A 11 23.94 -11.90 16.43
C ILE A 11 22.64 -12.67 16.60
N ARG A 12 22.08 -12.65 17.82
CA ARG A 12 20.77 -13.22 18.09
C ARG A 12 19.77 -12.40 17.27
N LYS A 13 19.41 -12.91 16.10
CA LYS A 13 18.39 -12.29 15.26
C LYS A 13 17.10 -12.25 16.07
N ILE A 14 16.61 -11.04 16.31
CA ILE A 14 15.32 -10.82 16.98
C ILE A 14 14.25 -11.13 15.92
N PRO A 15 13.18 -11.88 16.24
CA PRO A 15 12.10 -12.09 15.28
C PRO A 15 11.51 -10.74 14.84
N PRO A 16 11.11 -10.60 13.56
CA PRO A 16 10.46 -9.38 13.11
C PRO A 16 9.14 -9.15 13.88
N PRO A 17 8.71 -7.89 14.03
CA PRO A 17 7.45 -7.59 14.69
C PRO A 17 6.28 -8.25 13.95
N PRO A 18 5.18 -8.60 14.65
CA PRO A 18 4.03 -9.25 14.02
C PRO A 18 3.47 -8.38 12.87
N PRO A 19 2.74 -9.01 11.91
CA PRO A 19 2.07 -8.29 10.84
C PRO A 19 1.18 -7.19 11.40
N PRO A 20 1.09 -6.03 10.73
CA PRO A 20 0.15 -4.98 11.12
C PRO A 20 -1.29 -5.50 11.18
N THR A 21 -2.05 -4.99 12.15
CA THR A 21 -3.51 -5.16 12.23
C THR A 21 -4.15 -3.78 12.16
N ALA A 22 -5.45 -3.73 11.85
CA ALA A 22 -6.21 -2.48 11.80
C ALA A 22 -7.49 -2.65 12.62
N SER A 23 -7.83 -1.60 13.36
CA SER A 23 -9.06 -1.43 14.11
C SER A 23 -9.97 -0.39 13.43
N GLN A 24 -11.16 -0.16 13.99
CA GLN A 24 -12.07 0.88 13.49
C GLN A 24 -11.47 2.29 13.59
N ASP A 25 -10.66 2.56 14.62
CA ASP A 25 -9.99 3.86 14.77
C ASP A 25 -8.95 4.07 13.65
N ASP A 26 -8.24 2.99 13.27
CA ASP A 26 -7.29 3.02 12.15
C ASP A 26 -7.96 3.34 10.81
N LEU A 27 -9.24 2.99 10.62
CA LEU A 27 -9.98 3.34 9.40
C LEU A 27 -10.13 4.86 9.25
N HIS A 28 -10.34 5.59 10.35
CA HIS A 28 -10.47 7.04 10.31
C HIS A 28 -9.14 7.69 9.93
N ASP A 29 -8.06 7.28 10.58
CA ASP A 29 -6.72 7.79 10.30
C ASP A 29 -6.28 7.44 8.87
N ALA A 30 -6.48 6.20 8.43
CA ALA A 30 -6.17 5.80 7.06
C ALA A 30 -6.95 6.62 6.04
N ARG A 31 -8.24 6.87 6.27
CA ARG A 31 -9.06 7.69 5.36
C ARG A 31 -8.49 9.10 5.21
N ARG A 32 -8.15 9.77 6.32
CA ARG A 32 -7.54 11.10 6.28
C ARG A 32 -6.22 11.06 5.51
N LEU A 33 -5.30 10.18 5.90
CA LEU A 33 -3.94 10.15 5.37
C LEU A 33 -3.88 9.80 3.88
N VAL A 34 -4.68 8.82 3.47
CA VAL A 34 -4.79 8.42 2.06
C VAL A 34 -5.43 9.54 1.25
N GLN A 35 -6.48 10.17 1.75
CA GLN A 35 -7.13 11.28 1.04
C GLN A 35 -6.19 12.49 0.90
N ASP A 36 -5.44 12.82 1.94
CA ASP A 36 -4.44 13.90 1.90
C ASP A 36 -3.40 13.66 0.80
N PHE A 37 -2.95 12.41 0.66
CA PHE A 37 -2.06 12.03 -0.43
C PHE A 37 -2.73 12.16 -1.80
N LEU A 38 -3.96 11.68 -1.95
CA LEU A 38 -4.70 11.74 -3.22
C LEU A 38 -4.96 13.19 -3.66
N VAL A 39 -5.23 14.10 -2.72
CA VAL A 39 -5.37 15.53 -3.00
C VAL A 39 -4.02 16.17 -3.34
N ALA A 40 -2.92 15.65 -2.81
CA ALA A 40 -1.57 16.13 -3.09
C ALA A 40 -1.03 15.70 -4.47
N VAL A 41 -1.69 14.76 -5.17
CA VAL A 41 -1.27 14.30 -6.50
C VAL A 41 -1.03 15.48 -7.44
N GLY A 42 0.16 15.51 -8.06
CA GLY A 42 0.63 16.63 -8.88
C GLY A 42 1.46 17.68 -8.13
N ASN A 43 1.63 17.54 -6.81
CA ASN A 43 2.54 18.35 -5.99
C ASN A 43 3.52 17.44 -5.23
N ASP A 44 4.69 17.20 -5.82
CA ASP A 44 5.71 16.28 -5.30
C ASP A 44 6.08 16.54 -3.84
N ALA A 45 6.22 17.80 -3.43
CA ALA A 45 6.58 18.14 -2.06
C ALA A 45 5.48 17.71 -1.06
N ARG A 46 4.21 17.99 -1.38
CA ARG A 46 3.08 17.55 -0.54
C ARG A 46 2.92 16.04 -0.58
N MET A 47 3.09 15.41 -1.74
CA MET A 47 3.02 13.95 -1.88
C MET A 47 4.04 13.27 -0.97
N ARG A 48 5.30 13.73 -0.94
CA ARG A 48 6.33 13.19 -0.03
C ARG A 48 5.93 13.29 1.44
N VAL A 49 5.41 14.44 1.87
CA VAL A 49 4.96 14.65 3.27
C VAL A 49 3.82 13.71 3.63
N THR A 50 2.82 13.59 2.75
CA THR A 50 1.66 12.71 2.99
C THR A 50 2.03 11.23 2.93
N ALA A 51 2.98 10.84 2.05
CA ALA A 51 3.52 9.49 1.99
C ALA A 51 4.26 9.11 3.27
N LEU A 52 5.07 10.03 3.82
CA LEU A 52 5.73 9.84 5.11
C LEU A 52 4.70 9.68 6.25
N ALA A 53 3.60 10.43 6.22
CA ALA A 53 2.53 10.30 7.20
C ALA A 53 1.84 8.93 7.14
N VAL A 54 1.58 8.41 5.94
CA VAL A 54 1.09 7.04 5.72
C VAL A 54 2.12 6.01 6.23
N SER A 55 3.41 6.20 5.90
CA SER A 55 4.48 5.31 6.37
C SER A 55 4.51 5.23 7.90
N ARG A 56 4.47 6.38 8.58
CA ARG A 56 4.47 6.45 10.04
C ARG A 56 3.24 5.77 10.67
N ALA A 57 2.06 5.99 10.12
CA ALA A 57 0.83 5.36 10.62
C ALA A 57 0.89 3.83 10.48
N GLY A 58 1.42 3.33 9.35
CA GLY A 58 1.61 1.91 9.11
C GLY A 58 2.79 1.27 9.84
N GLY A 59 3.46 1.99 10.73
CA GLY A 59 4.57 1.49 11.53
C GLY A 59 5.87 1.32 10.73
N GLY A 60 6.07 2.14 9.70
CA GLY A 60 7.34 2.26 8.99
C GLY A 60 8.46 2.80 9.90
N PRO A 61 9.73 2.66 9.47
CA PRO A 61 10.86 3.15 10.23
C PRO A 61 10.81 4.67 10.42
N LYS A 62 11.30 5.15 11.57
CA LYS A 62 11.32 6.59 11.90
C LYS A 62 12.26 7.38 10.99
N ASP A 63 13.36 6.76 10.61
CA ASP A 63 14.44 7.28 9.79
C ASP A 63 15.21 6.13 9.13
N PHE A 64 16.09 6.47 8.20
CA PHE A 64 16.88 5.50 7.46
C PHE A 64 17.85 4.71 8.35
N GLU A 65 18.38 5.32 9.41
CA GLU A 65 19.26 4.64 10.36
C GLU A 65 18.52 3.51 11.10
N SER A 66 17.28 3.78 11.50
CA SER A 66 16.38 2.79 12.11
C SER A 66 16.07 1.66 11.13
N ALA A 67 15.84 1.97 9.85
CA ALA A 67 15.61 0.95 8.82
C ALA A 67 16.83 0.03 8.64
N LEU A 68 18.05 0.60 8.61
CA LEU A 68 19.29 -0.17 8.56
C LEU A 68 19.46 -1.04 9.81
N ARG A 69 19.24 -0.47 11.00
CA ARG A 69 19.33 -1.19 12.27
C ARG A 69 18.36 -2.36 12.35
N ASN A 70 17.12 -2.17 11.87
CA ASN A 70 16.13 -3.24 11.75
C ASN A 70 16.65 -4.33 10.82
N SER A 71 17.14 -3.97 9.62
CA SER A 71 17.72 -4.92 8.66
C SER A 71 18.84 -5.78 9.27
N TYR A 72 19.76 -5.18 10.04
CA TYR A 72 20.81 -5.93 10.72
C TYR A 72 20.29 -6.85 11.84
N SER A 73 19.25 -6.43 12.56
CA SER A 73 18.76 -7.12 13.76
C SER A 73 17.73 -8.21 13.46
N THR A 74 16.85 -7.98 12.48
CA THR A 74 15.70 -8.84 12.16
C THR A 74 15.77 -9.41 10.74
N GLY A 75 16.60 -8.83 9.86
CA GLY A 75 16.59 -9.15 8.42
C GLY A 75 15.50 -8.44 7.63
N ASP A 76 14.72 -7.57 8.28
CA ASP A 76 13.64 -6.80 7.67
C ASP A 76 13.86 -5.31 7.96
N THR A 77 13.81 -4.48 6.92
CA THR A 77 13.95 -3.02 7.05
C THR A 77 12.75 -2.38 7.74
N GLY A 78 11.59 -3.02 7.68
CA GLY A 78 10.31 -2.48 8.10
C GLY A 78 9.66 -1.53 7.08
N MET A 79 10.30 -1.26 5.94
CA MET A 79 9.75 -0.37 4.91
C MET A 79 8.51 -0.94 4.21
N ASP A 80 8.26 -2.24 4.32
CA ASP A 80 7.08 -2.90 3.77
C ASP A 80 5.87 -2.90 4.73
N ARG A 81 6.10 -2.58 6.01
CA ARG A 81 5.04 -2.58 7.03
C ARG A 81 3.88 -1.64 6.69
N PRO A 82 4.09 -0.43 6.15
CA PRO A 82 2.97 0.43 5.78
C PRO A 82 2.06 -0.18 4.71
N TRP A 83 2.63 -0.93 3.77
CA TRP A 83 1.87 -1.63 2.74
C TRP A 83 1.00 -2.73 3.36
N HIS A 84 1.56 -3.53 4.28
CA HIS A 84 0.78 -4.54 5.00
C HIS A 84 -0.28 -3.94 5.93
N TRP A 85 -0.04 -2.76 6.49
CA TRP A 85 -1.06 -2.02 7.24
C TRP A 85 -2.22 -1.58 6.33
N LEU A 86 -1.94 -1.09 5.12
CA LEU A 86 -3.00 -0.76 4.14
C LEU A 86 -3.81 -1.99 3.70
N VAL A 87 -3.22 -3.19 3.66
CA VAL A 87 -3.96 -4.45 3.48
C VAL A 87 -4.91 -4.69 4.65
N ALA A 88 -4.41 -4.57 5.89
CA ALA A 88 -5.23 -4.75 7.08
C ALA A 88 -6.39 -3.74 7.13
N VAL A 89 -6.12 -2.47 6.82
CA VAL A 89 -7.14 -1.42 6.68
C VAL A 89 -8.16 -1.79 5.61
N SER A 90 -7.73 -2.27 4.44
CA SER A 90 -8.64 -2.66 3.36
C SER A 90 -9.55 -3.83 3.75
N ARG A 91 -9.02 -4.81 4.50
CA ARG A 91 -9.81 -5.93 5.04
C ARG A 91 -10.84 -5.45 6.06
N GLU A 92 -10.45 -4.59 6.99
CA GLU A 92 -11.34 -4.07 8.01
C GLU A 92 -12.40 -3.12 7.41
N ALA A 93 -12.01 -2.27 6.45
CA ALA A 93 -12.92 -1.44 5.68
C ALA A 93 -13.97 -2.28 4.92
N ARG A 94 -13.56 -3.43 4.37
CA ARG A 94 -14.50 -4.37 3.74
C ARG A 94 -15.51 -4.91 4.74
N THR A 95 -15.07 -5.31 5.94
CA THR A 95 -15.97 -5.76 7.02
C THR A 95 -16.95 -4.65 7.43
N ALA A 96 -16.48 -3.40 7.47
CA ALA A 96 -17.29 -2.22 7.80
C ALA A 96 -18.19 -1.73 6.65
N GLY A 97 -18.03 -2.25 5.43
CA GLY A 97 -18.73 -1.77 4.24
C GLY A 97 -18.25 -0.41 3.71
N ASP A 98 -17.04 0.04 4.09
CA ASP A 98 -16.48 1.31 3.64
C ASP A 98 -15.81 1.17 2.27
N VAL A 99 -16.66 1.22 1.25
CA VAL A 99 -16.29 1.17 -0.16
C VAL A 99 -15.38 2.34 -0.56
N ALA A 100 -15.61 3.54 0.00
CA ALA A 100 -14.86 4.74 -0.36
C ALA A 100 -13.39 4.63 0.06
N LEU A 101 -13.15 4.14 1.28
CA LEU A 101 -11.79 3.91 1.77
C LEU A 101 -11.07 2.82 0.96
N ILE A 102 -11.75 1.72 0.62
CA ILE A 102 -11.16 0.67 -0.23
C ILE A 102 -10.73 1.24 -1.59
N ALA A 103 -11.59 2.07 -2.21
CA ALA A 103 -11.27 2.71 -3.48
C ALA A 103 -10.10 3.69 -3.35
N ALA A 104 -10.05 4.47 -2.27
CA ALA A 104 -8.96 5.41 -2.00
C ALA A 104 -7.61 4.68 -1.81
N VAL A 105 -7.59 3.59 -1.03
CA VAL A 105 -6.38 2.78 -0.81
C VAL A 105 -5.92 2.13 -2.13
N ALA A 106 -6.83 1.57 -2.91
CA ALA A 106 -6.49 0.99 -4.20
C ALA A 106 -5.92 2.04 -5.18
N LEU A 107 -6.51 3.24 -5.21
CA LEU A 107 -6.02 4.34 -6.03
C LEU A 107 -4.64 4.83 -5.57
N PHE A 108 -4.41 4.94 -4.26
CA PHE A 108 -3.11 5.27 -3.68
C PHE A 108 -2.02 4.31 -4.14
N VAL A 109 -2.26 3.00 -4.03
CA VAL A 109 -1.33 1.95 -4.48
C VAL A 109 -1.08 2.07 -5.98
N ASN A 110 -2.13 2.30 -6.78
CA ASN A 110 -2.00 2.43 -8.22
C ASN A 110 -1.15 3.65 -8.63
N ILE A 111 -1.37 4.81 -8.02
CA ILE A 111 -0.58 6.02 -8.28
C ILE A 111 0.87 5.80 -7.88
N TRP A 112 1.11 5.17 -6.74
CA TRP A 112 2.46 4.85 -6.31
C TRP A 112 3.17 3.97 -7.34
N ASP A 113 2.51 2.92 -7.81
CA ASP A 113 3.09 1.93 -8.71
C ASP A 113 3.34 2.50 -10.11
N THR A 114 2.40 3.28 -10.64
CA THR A 114 2.43 3.73 -12.04
C THR A 114 3.10 5.09 -12.23
N GLN A 115 3.02 5.99 -11.26
CA GLN A 115 3.50 7.36 -11.40
C GLN A 115 4.76 7.65 -10.60
N LEU A 116 4.90 7.03 -9.42
CA LEU A 116 6.00 7.34 -8.50
C LEU A 116 7.14 6.33 -8.54
N ARG A 117 6.86 5.02 -8.67
CA ARG A 117 7.89 3.96 -8.60
C ARG A 117 9.12 4.25 -9.47
N HIS A 118 8.93 4.78 -10.66
CA HIS A 118 10.01 5.08 -11.62
C HIS A 118 10.70 6.43 -11.40
N LYS A 119 10.16 7.28 -10.54
CA LYS A 119 10.66 8.64 -10.24
C LYS A 119 11.29 8.73 -8.85
N ILE A 120 10.94 7.81 -7.94
CA ILE A 120 11.47 7.75 -6.57
C ILE A 120 12.93 7.30 -6.64
N LEU A 121 13.84 8.21 -6.31
CA LEU A 121 15.25 7.90 -6.07
C LEU A 121 15.44 7.42 -4.62
N LEU A 122 16.64 6.90 -4.32
CA LEU A 122 16.97 6.45 -2.97
C LEU A 122 16.78 7.55 -1.91
N ALA A 123 17.06 8.80 -2.26
CA ALA A 123 16.84 9.95 -1.38
C ALA A 123 15.34 10.17 -1.10
N ASP A 124 14.48 10.03 -2.11
CA ASP A 124 13.03 10.14 -1.93
C ASP A 124 12.48 9.00 -1.06
N THR A 125 12.99 7.77 -1.23
CA THR A 125 12.66 6.65 -0.35
C THR A 125 13.10 6.94 1.09
N ALA A 126 14.25 7.60 1.28
CA ALA A 126 14.73 8.01 2.60
C ALA A 126 13.85 9.10 3.23
N ASP A 127 13.29 10.00 2.45
CA ASP A 127 12.42 11.06 2.95
C ASP A 127 11.01 10.54 3.27
N MET A 128 10.48 9.64 2.44
CA MET A 128 9.12 9.11 2.61
C MET A 128 9.06 7.88 3.51
N MET A 129 10.20 7.22 3.76
CA MET A 129 10.28 5.94 4.47
C MET A 129 9.29 4.90 3.91
N LEU A 130 9.03 4.96 2.61
CA LEU A 130 8.05 4.13 1.92
C LEU A 130 8.68 3.63 0.61
N GLY A 131 8.87 2.32 0.53
CA GLY A 131 9.40 1.65 -0.67
C GLY A 131 8.32 1.39 -1.71
N ALA A 132 8.67 0.69 -2.79
CA ALA A 132 7.66 0.17 -3.72
C ALA A 132 6.78 -0.88 -3.02
N PRO A 133 5.47 -0.94 -3.31
CA PRO A 133 4.59 -1.93 -2.72
C PRO A 133 5.01 -3.34 -3.16
N PRO A 134 5.10 -4.31 -2.23
CA PRO A 134 5.27 -5.71 -2.56
C PRO A 134 4.14 -6.22 -3.47
N THR A 135 4.47 -7.09 -4.43
CA THR A 135 3.50 -7.55 -5.44
C THR A 135 2.32 -8.32 -4.84
N ASP A 136 2.56 -9.08 -3.77
CA ASP A 136 1.53 -9.80 -3.01
C ASP A 136 0.57 -8.83 -2.30
N VAL A 137 1.09 -7.74 -1.71
CA VAL A 137 0.28 -6.68 -1.11
C VAL A 137 -0.60 -5.99 -2.15
N THR A 138 -0.02 -5.54 -3.26
CA THR A 138 -0.76 -4.89 -4.35
C THR A 138 -1.90 -5.77 -4.85
N LYS A 139 -1.61 -7.05 -5.09
CA LYS A 139 -2.59 -8.03 -5.53
C LYS A 139 -3.72 -8.21 -4.53
N GLU A 140 -3.40 -8.26 -3.24
CA GLU A 140 -4.42 -8.41 -2.21
C GLU A 140 -5.35 -7.20 -2.15
N ILE A 141 -4.82 -5.99 -2.16
CA ILE A 141 -5.61 -4.75 -2.18
C ILE A 141 -6.52 -4.71 -3.42
N TYR A 142 -5.99 -5.03 -4.60
CA TYR A 142 -6.79 -5.08 -5.82
C TYR A 142 -7.84 -6.20 -5.80
N SER A 143 -7.55 -7.35 -5.19
CA SER A 143 -8.52 -8.42 -5.02
C SER A 143 -9.69 -7.98 -4.12
N ILE A 144 -9.39 -7.29 -3.02
CA ILE A 144 -10.40 -6.71 -2.12
C ILE A 144 -11.26 -5.69 -2.89
N ALA A 145 -10.62 -4.80 -3.66
CA ALA A 145 -11.33 -3.79 -4.44
C ALA A 145 -12.24 -4.41 -5.52
N VAL A 146 -11.75 -5.40 -6.27
CA VAL A 146 -12.55 -6.11 -7.30
C VAL A 146 -13.80 -6.75 -6.72
N LEU A 147 -13.68 -7.38 -5.54
CA LEU A 147 -14.81 -8.07 -4.90
C LEU A 147 -15.80 -7.13 -4.18
N THR A 148 -15.37 -5.93 -3.82
CA THR A 148 -16.15 -5.05 -2.92
C THR A 148 -16.70 -3.81 -3.61
N LEU A 149 -15.98 -3.23 -4.56
CA LEU A 149 -16.40 -1.99 -5.19
C LEU A 149 -17.69 -2.21 -6.00
N PRO A 150 -18.67 -1.29 -5.91
CA PRO A 150 -19.90 -1.37 -6.67
C PRO A 150 -19.60 -1.18 -8.16
N GLY A 151 -20.41 -1.85 -8.99
CA GLY A 151 -20.39 -1.65 -10.44
C GLY A 151 -20.89 -0.26 -10.87
N PRO A 152 -21.31 -0.09 -12.14
CA PRO A 152 -21.45 1.21 -12.80
C PRO A 152 -22.61 2.15 -12.34
N PHE A 153 -23.14 2.04 -11.12
CA PHE A 153 -24.24 2.89 -10.61
C PHE A 153 -23.84 3.75 -9.41
N PRO A 154 -24.54 4.88 -9.18
CA PRO A 154 -24.06 6.22 -9.52
C PRO A 154 -22.69 6.55 -8.91
N SER A 155 -21.84 7.13 -9.76
CA SER A 155 -20.41 7.35 -9.56
C SER A 155 -20.07 8.20 -8.33
N GLN A 156 -19.80 7.54 -7.21
CA GLN A 156 -19.10 8.17 -6.10
C GLN A 156 -17.67 8.51 -6.55
N THR A 157 -17.28 9.75 -6.30
CA THR A 157 -15.94 10.26 -6.56
C THR A 157 -15.01 9.82 -5.44
N VAL A 158 -13.85 9.28 -5.80
CA VAL A 158 -12.78 8.93 -4.85
C VAL A 158 -11.94 10.18 -4.55
N VAL A 159 -11.57 10.91 -5.59
CA VAL A 159 -10.85 12.17 -5.49
C VAL A 159 -11.28 13.11 -6.61
N ASP A 160 -11.37 14.39 -6.29
CA ASP A 160 -11.54 15.48 -7.25
C ASP A 160 -10.52 16.56 -6.90
N ASN A 161 -9.56 16.79 -7.79
CA ASN A 161 -8.46 17.74 -7.57
C ASN A 161 -8.06 18.42 -8.89
N ALA A 162 -7.03 19.28 -8.82
CA ALA A 162 -6.55 20.02 -10.00
C ALA A 162 -6.05 19.13 -11.15
N THR A 163 -5.71 17.86 -10.88
CA THR A 163 -5.25 16.88 -11.89
C THR A 163 -6.41 16.09 -12.50
N GLY A 164 -7.61 16.19 -11.95
CA GLY A 164 -8.83 15.55 -12.45
C GLY A 164 -9.67 14.91 -11.35
N SER A 165 -10.73 14.25 -11.78
CA SER A 165 -11.64 13.50 -10.92
C SER A 165 -11.55 12.01 -11.24
N VAL A 166 -11.44 11.16 -10.21
CA VAL A 166 -11.43 9.70 -10.35
C VAL A 166 -12.64 9.11 -9.65
N LYS A 167 -13.39 8.29 -10.38
CA LYS A 167 -14.63 7.64 -9.90
C LYS A 167 -14.34 6.22 -9.42
N ILE A 168 -15.15 5.72 -8.48
CA ILE A 168 -14.99 4.36 -7.92
C ILE A 168 -14.98 3.27 -9.01
N HIS A 169 -15.83 3.38 -10.03
CA HIS A 169 -15.89 2.38 -11.11
C HIS A 169 -14.60 2.36 -11.97
N GLU A 170 -13.90 3.49 -12.10
CA GLU A 170 -12.62 3.57 -12.83
C GLU A 170 -11.53 2.85 -12.02
N VAL A 171 -11.51 3.06 -10.71
CA VAL A 171 -10.63 2.32 -9.78
C VAL A 171 -10.93 0.82 -9.86
N GLN A 172 -12.20 0.42 -9.81
CA GLN A 172 -12.60 -0.98 -9.91
C GLN A 172 -12.11 -1.61 -11.23
N LYS A 173 -12.33 -0.92 -12.36
CA LYS A 173 -11.87 -1.38 -13.67
C LYS A 173 -10.36 -1.54 -13.71
N LYS A 174 -9.60 -0.56 -13.20
CA LYS A 174 -8.14 -0.63 -13.18
C LYS A 174 -7.65 -1.78 -12.30
N CYS A 175 -8.24 -1.98 -11.12
CA CYS A 175 -7.94 -3.13 -10.25
C CYS A 175 -8.23 -4.47 -10.94
N ALA A 176 -9.32 -4.57 -11.71
CA ALA A 176 -9.66 -5.79 -12.45
C ALA A 176 -8.62 -6.12 -13.54
N ILE A 177 -8.13 -5.10 -14.27
CA ILE A 177 -7.05 -5.26 -15.25
C ILE A 177 -5.78 -5.74 -14.56
N ASP A 178 -5.37 -5.05 -13.50
CA ASP A 178 -4.09 -5.31 -12.83
C ASP A 178 -4.10 -6.66 -12.06
N ALA A 179 -5.23 -7.03 -11.46
CA ALA A 179 -5.39 -8.33 -10.81
C ALA A 179 -5.24 -9.50 -11.79
N LEU A 180 -5.70 -9.36 -13.04
CA LEU A 180 -5.53 -10.38 -14.08
C LEU A 180 -4.12 -10.36 -14.70
N GLY A 181 -3.48 -9.19 -14.79
CA GLY A 181 -2.18 -8.99 -15.40
C GLY A 181 -0.97 -9.27 -14.49
N ALA A 182 -1.14 -9.37 -13.17
CA ALA A 182 -0.05 -9.42 -12.20
C ALA A 182 0.87 -10.66 -12.24
N GLY A 183 0.60 -11.66 -13.09
CA GLY A 183 1.45 -12.86 -13.23
C GLY A 183 1.51 -13.79 -12.00
N ILE A 184 0.73 -13.50 -10.95
CA ILE A 184 0.62 -14.30 -9.72
C ILE A 184 -0.78 -14.91 -9.65
N ALA A 185 -0.89 -16.16 -9.18
CA ALA A 185 -2.16 -16.88 -9.06
C ALA A 185 -3.18 -16.18 -8.14
N ILE A 186 -4.22 -15.56 -8.70
CA ILE A 186 -5.41 -15.05 -7.98
C ILE A 186 -6.44 -16.16 -7.71
N SER A 187 -7.34 -15.95 -6.76
CA SER A 187 -8.44 -16.90 -6.51
C SER A 187 -9.40 -16.97 -7.71
N PRO A 188 -10.09 -18.10 -7.92
CA PRO A 188 -11.08 -18.24 -8.99
C PRO A 188 -12.21 -17.20 -8.89
N GLU A 189 -12.61 -16.85 -7.67
CA GLU A 189 -13.63 -15.84 -7.40
C GLU A 189 -13.21 -14.45 -7.88
N VAL A 190 -11.99 -14.01 -7.52
CA VAL A 190 -11.43 -12.73 -7.98
C VAL A 190 -11.30 -12.71 -9.49
N ARG A 191 -10.87 -13.81 -10.10
CA ARG A 191 -10.77 -13.94 -11.55
C ARG A 191 -12.12 -13.77 -12.23
N ALA A 192 -13.15 -14.48 -11.75
CA ALA A 192 -14.49 -14.42 -12.30
C ALA A 192 -15.08 -13.00 -12.14
N ALA A 193 -14.93 -12.39 -10.97
CA ALA A 193 -15.38 -11.02 -10.72
C ALA A 193 -14.68 -10.01 -11.63
N ALA A 194 -13.35 -10.09 -11.76
CA ALA A 194 -12.58 -9.23 -12.65
C ALA A 194 -13.04 -9.37 -14.11
N GLN A 195 -13.22 -10.60 -14.61
CA GLN A 195 -13.72 -10.83 -15.97
C GLN A 195 -15.13 -10.28 -16.16
N LEU A 196 -16.03 -10.43 -15.18
CA LEU A 196 -17.36 -9.84 -15.24
C LEU A 196 -17.32 -8.30 -15.31
N ILE A 197 -16.43 -7.65 -14.56
CA ILE A 197 -16.24 -6.19 -14.61
C ILE A 197 -15.77 -5.75 -16.01
N LEU A 198 -14.84 -6.51 -16.61
CA LEU A 198 -14.30 -6.17 -17.93
C LEU A 198 -15.28 -6.46 -19.08
N ASN A 199 -16.14 -7.47 -18.95
CA ASN A 199 -17.12 -7.86 -19.98
C ASN A 199 -18.40 -7.00 -19.98
N ARG A 200 -18.63 -6.17 -18.95
CA ARG A 200 -19.79 -5.27 -18.84
C ARG A 200 -19.58 -3.93 -19.58
N GLN A 201 -18.57 -3.86 -20.45
CA GLN A 201 -18.25 -2.73 -21.32
C GLN A 201 -18.79 -2.96 -22.72
#